data_AF-A0A925MQ07-F1
#
_entry.id   AF-A0A925MQ07-F1
#
_cell.length_a   1.000
_cell.length_b   1.000
_cell.length_c   1.000
_cell.angle_alpha   90.00
_cell.angle_beta   90.00
_cell.angle_gamma   90.00
#
_symmetry.space_group_name_H-M   'P 1'
#
loop_
_entity.id
_entity.type
_entity.pdbx_description
1 polymer ?
#
loop_
_entity_poly.entity_id
_entity_poly.type
_entity_poly.pdbx_seq_one_letter_code
_entity_poly.pdbx_strand_id
1 'polypeptide(L)' 'MGNRLSKIYTRTGDDGTTGLGDGTRVNKEHARVEAYGT' A
#
# COMPACT_ATOMS: atom_id res chain seq x y z
N MET A 1 0.66 -4.49 22.83
CA MET A 1 0.69 -3.05 22.50
C MET A 1 0.06 -2.90 21.13
N GLY A 2 -1.09 -2.23 21.02
CA GLY A 2 -1.77 -2.09 19.73
C GLY A 2 -0.97 -1.20 18.78
N ASN A 3 -0.90 -1.57 17.50
CA ASN A 3 -0.30 -0.75 16.44
C ASN A 3 -1.14 0.51 16.25
N ARG A 4 -0.91 1.54 17.07
CA ARG A 4 -1.65 2.79 16.99
C ARG A 4 -1.18 3.58 15.76
N LEU A 5 -1.97 3.54 14.71
CA LEU A 5 -1.72 4.29 13.48
C LEU A 5 -1.95 5.79 13.77
N SER A 6 -0.85 6.51 13.98
CA SER A 6 -0.88 7.92 14.40
C SER A 6 -0.92 8.90 13.21
N LYS A 7 -0.44 8.45 12.05
CA LYS A 7 -0.54 9.11 10.76
C LYS A 7 -0.96 8.05 9.75
N ILE A 8 -2.18 8.16 9.24
CA ILE A 8 -2.73 7.19 8.29
C ILE A 8 -2.24 7.51 6.87
N TYR A 9 -2.11 8.81 6.55
CA TYR A 9 -1.62 9.26 5.25
C TYR A 9 -0.09 9.38 5.27
N THR A 10 0.55 8.79 4.27
CA THR A 10 2.00 8.90 4.04
C THR A 10 2.33 9.64 2.74
N ARG A 11 1.38 9.75 1.81
CA ARG A 11 1.54 10.32 0.46
C ARG A 11 2.51 9.57 -0.46
N THR A 12 3.09 8.47 0.00
CA THR A 12 4.07 7.69 -0.78
C THR A 12 3.47 7.02 -2.01
N GLY A 13 2.13 6.92 -2.11
CA GLY A 13 1.45 6.34 -3.27
C GLY A 13 0.68 7.35 -4.12
N ASP A 14 0.94 8.66 -3.94
CA ASP A 14 0.26 9.71 -4.69
C ASP A 14 0.61 9.67 -6.20
N ASP A 15 1.69 8.96 -6.56
CA ASP A 15 2.09 8.65 -7.94
C ASP A 15 1.33 7.47 -8.57
N GLY A 16 0.38 6.86 -7.85
CA GLY A 16 -0.38 5.70 -8.31
C GLY A 16 0.23 4.35 -7.96
N THR A 17 1.34 4.30 -7.21
CA THR A 17 2.01 3.04 -6.82
C THR A 17 1.82 2.71 -5.33
N THR A 18 2.08 1.45 -4.95
CA THR A 18 2.05 0.98 -3.55
C THR A 18 3.14 -0.05 -3.29
N GLY A 19 3.51 -0.24 -2.01
CA GLY A 19 4.50 -1.23 -1.58
C GLY A 19 3.86 -2.57 -1.22
N LEU A 20 4.51 -3.66 -1.59
CA LEU A 20 4.20 -5.02 -1.15
C LEU A 20 5.04 -5.39 0.09
N GLY A 21 4.70 -6.50 0.74
CA GLY A 21 5.39 -6.98 1.95
C GLY A 21 6.86 -7.37 1.74
N ASP A 22 7.26 -7.62 0.49
CA ASP A 22 8.65 -7.87 0.09
C ASP A 22 9.45 -6.59 -0.21
N GLY A 23 8.84 -5.42 -0.06
CA GLY A 23 9.45 -4.12 -0.34
C GLY A 23 9.39 -3.69 -1.81
N THR A 24 8.89 -4.54 -2.72
CA THR A 24 8.69 -4.15 -4.12
C THR A 24 7.55 -3.14 -4.25
N ARG A 25 7.62 -2.28 -5.29
CA ARG A 25 6.56 -1.33 -5.63
C ARG A 25 5.86 -1.73 -6.92
N VAL A 26 4.53 -1.64 -6.92
CA VAL A 26 3.68 -1.95 -8.07
C VAL A 26 2.60 -0.88 -8.25
N ASN A 27 2.03 -0.77 -9.45
CA ASN A 27 0.84 0.05 -9.68
C ASN A 27 -0.33 -0.43 -8.82
N LYS A 28 -1.19 0.50 -8.40
CA LYS A 28 -2.39 0.17 -7.60
C LYS A 28 -3.37 -0.73 -8.34
N GLU A 29 -3.34 -0.74 -9.66
CA GLU A 29 -4.16 -1.59 -10.52
C GLU A 29 -3.54 -2.98 -10.77
N HIS A 30 -2.38 -3.28 -10.18
CA HIS A 30 -1.73 -4.58 -10.36
C HIS A 30 -2.58 -5.70 -9.73
N ALA A 31 -2.75 -6.84 -10.42
CA ALA A 31 -3.57 -7.98 -9.97
C ALA A 31 -3.35 -8.44 -8.51
N ARG A 32 -2.10 -8.50 -8.04
CA ARG A 32 -1.76 -8.71 -6.63
C ARG A 32 -2.46 -7.75 -5.66
N VAL A 33 -2.52 -6.45 -5.98
CA VAL A 33 -3.19 -5.43 -5.17
C VAL A 33 -4.69 -5.65 -5.18
N GLU A 34 -5.25 -5.92 -6.35
CA GLU A 34 -6.67 -6.24 -6.53
C GLU A 34 -7.09 -7.46 -5.67
N ALA A 35 -6.27 -8.51 -5.65
CA ALA A 35 -6.56 -9.76 -4.96
C ALA A 35 -6.79 -9.63 -3.45
N TYR A 36 -6.25 -8.60 -2.78
CA TYR A 36 -6.51 -8.31 -1.37
C TYR A 36 -7.29 -7.00 -1.14
N GLY A 37 -7.63 -6.28 -2.22
CA GLY A 37 -8.19 -4.94 -2.18
C GLY A 37 -9.69 -4.84 -2.49
N THR A 38 -10.31 -5.89 -3.05
CA THR A 38 -11.78 -6.04 -3.16
C THR A 38 -12.41 -6.46 -1.84
#